data_AF-Q4QB37-F1
#
_entry.id   AF-Q4QB37-F1
#
_cell.length_a   1.000
_cell.length_b   1.000
_cell.length_c   1.000
_cell.angle_alpha   90.00
_cell.angle_beta   90.00
_cell.angle_gamma   90.00
#
_symmetry.space_group_name_H-M   'P 1'
#
loop_
_entity.id
_entity.type
_entity.pdbx_description
1 polymer ?
#
loop_
_entity_poly.entity_id
_entity_poly.type
_entity_poly.pdbx_seq_one_letter_code
_entity_poly.pdbx_strand_id
1 'polypeptide(L)'
;MYPGEYVPAGHNTLSSLRDELRSDLTAQSLKEAWMRVSGGMYFKSIDDYYASVDGLDQEQLGEIVSALLPDLRKYEAQALVTKVLESLSKPADSPSRQLSRTITADAVGLDNAPGHYTNFLEWMGRMTETKAFKTEHALFEFSRRKFNREDVRVMFENYNLMSKATLEADSTDSYSHFYTVLHDFSRKVAGEDTRHQIGVRIDPAEVDPETGIAVGHGRADGQKYMFTALIRENRDHNGSVTLLGKPLSVAFDDKSWLMEMVLMPFDEAKLDFRDFDVNLISEGKAMPSFANEIAAFACRMAVANAITKLLPLARIPLKKAGLLSVDRRREPGQFPGFVDGKKNKRKFAKR
;
A
#
# COMPACT_ATOMS: atom_id res chain seq x y z
N MET A 1 -9.85 7.86 -41.71
CA MET A 1 -8.39 7.68 -41.89
C MET A 1 -7.81 9.04 -42.18
N TYR A 2 -6.93 9.52 -41.31
CA TYR A 2 -6.19 10.75 -41.52
C TYR A 2 -5.25 10.61 -42.74
N PRO A 3 -4.84 11.71 -43.40
CA PRO A 3 -3.84 11.65 -44.45
C PRO A 3 -2.54 10.99 -43.95
N GLY A 4 -2.14 9.89 -44.58
CA GLY A 4 -0.96 9.09 -44.19
C GLY A 4 -1.23 7.95 -43.19
N GLU A 5 -2.45 7.81 -42.68
CA GLU A 5 -2.85 6.68 -41.84
C GLU A 5 -3.26 5.49 -42.72
N TYR A 6 -2.81 4.28 -42.37
CA TYR A 6 -3.19 3.04 -43.07
C TYR A 6 -3.33 1.87 -42.08
N VAL A 7 -4.17 0.89 -42.42
CA VAL A 7 -4.23 -0.39 -41.69
C VAL A 7 -2.95 -1.17 -41.99
N PRO A 8 -2.18 -1.60 -40.96
CA PRO A 8 -0.95 -2.35 -41.18
C PRO A 8 -1.17 -3.62 -42.02
N ALA A 9 -0.24 -3.92 -42.92
CA ALA A 9 -0.31 -5.12 -43.74
C ALA A 9 -0.27 -6.38 -42.86
N GLY A 10 -1.03 -7.42 -43.25
CA GLY A 10 -1.12 -8.68 -42.48
C GLY A 10 -1.96 -8.59 -41.20
N HIS A 11 -2.55 -7.42 -40.90
CA HIS A 11 -3.45 -7.25 -39.76
C HIS A 11 -4.92 -7.32 -40.21
N ASN A 12 -5.68 -8.27 -39.67
CA ASN A 12 -7.12 -8.31 -39.89
C ASN A 12 -7.83 -7.35 -38.92
N THR A 13 -8.46 -6.30 -39.44
CA THR A 13 -9.18 -5.30 -38.64
C THR A 13 -10.46 -5.85 -38.02
N LEU A 14 -11.13 -6.79 -38.71
CA LEU A 14 -12.38 -7.38 -38.25
C LEU A 14 -12.13 -8.86 -37.92
N SER A 15 -11.70 -9.11 -36.69
CA SER A 15 -11.61 -10.45 -36.10
C SER A 15 -12.48 -10.56 -34.86
N SER A 16 -12.92 -11.77 -34.56
CA SER A 16 -13.79 -12.10 -33.45
C SER A 16 -13.37 -13.41 -32.78
N LEU A 17 -13.84 -13.63 -31.55
CA LEU A 17 -13.48 -14.83 -30.78
C LEU A 17 -14.13 -16.12 -31.29
N ARG A 18 -15.11 -16.02 -32.21
CA ARG A 18 -15.70 -17.18 -32.91
C ARG A 18 -14.93 -17.57 -34.16
N ASP A 19 -14.05 -16.70 -34.67
CA ASP A 19 -13.28 -17.00 -35.88
C ASP A 19 -12.23 -18.07 -35.57
N GLU A 20 -11.70 -18.75 -36.58
CA GLU A 20 -10.68 -19.76 -36.36
C GLU A 20 -9.39 -19.17 -35.78
N LEU A 21 -8.68 -19.96 -34.96
CA LEU A 21 -7.38 -19.57 -34.45
C LEU A 21 -6.36 -19.62 -35.59
N ARG A 22 -5.58 -18.55 -35.73
CA ARG A 22 -4.46 -18.51 -36.67
C ARG A 22 -3.39 -19.54 -36.25
N SER A 23 -2.69 -20.09 -37.24
CA SER A 23 -1.67 -21.14 -37.03
C SER A 23 -0.31 -20.61 -36.57
N ASP A 24 -0.07 -19.30 -36.68
CA ASP A 24 1.18 -18.64 -36.31
C ASP A 24 1.17 -18.14 -34.85
N LEU A 25 2.35 -17.98 -34.26
CA LEU A 25 2.53 -17.47 -32.89
C LEU A 25 2.95 -16.00 -32.95
N THR A 26 1.98 -15.10 -33.03
CA THR A 26 2.16 -13.65 -32.95
C THR A 26 1.55 -13.12 -31.65
N ALA A 27 1.90 -11.89 -31.27
CA ALA A 27 1.26 -11.25 -30.12
C ALA A 27 -0.27 -11.16 -30.27
N GLN A 28 -0.78 -10.99 -31.49
CA GLN A 28 -2.23 -10.94 -31.76
C GLN A 28 -2.87 -12.32 -31.65
N SER A 29 -2.32 -13.34 -32.33
CA SER A 29 -2.90 -14.69 -32.28
C SER A 29 -2.83 -15.31 -30.89
N LEU A 30 -1.73 -15.11 -30.16
CA LEU A 30 -1.58 -15.57 -28.78
C LEU A 30 -2.55 -14.87 -27.83
N LYS A 31 -2.79 -13.55 -27.97
CA LYS A 31 -3.75 -12.83 -27.12
C LYS A 31 -5.20 -13.23 -27.39
N GLU A 32 -5.56 -13.48 -28.65
CA GLU A 32 -6.88 -14.01 -29.01
C GLU A 32 -7.07 -15.43 -28.47
N ALA A 33 -6.07 -16.31 -28.61
CA ALA A 33 -6.09 -17.65 -28.03
C ALA A 33 -6.20 -17.60 -26.50
N TRP A 34 -5.40 -16.74 -25.87
CA TRP A 34 -5.40 -16.54 -24.43
C TRP A 34 -6.73 -16.02 -23.90
N MET A 35 -7.39 -15.11 -24.62
CA MET A 35 -8.73 -14.64 -24.28
C MET A 35 -9.74 -15.79 -24.23
N ARG A 36 -9.67 -16.73 -25.19
CA ARG A 36 -10.53 -17.91 -25.22
C ARG A 36 -10.19 -18.91 -24.12
N VAL A 37 -8.90 -19.09 -23.81
CA VAL A 37 -8.42 -20.04 -22.80
C VAL A 37 -8.68 -19.56 -21.38
N SER A 38 -8.32 -18.32 -21.08
CA SER A 38 -8.37 -17.75 -19.73
C SER A 38 -9.68 -17.02 -19.41
N GLY A 39 -10.55 -16.79 -20.40
CA GLY A 39 -11.82 -16.10 -20.21
C GLY A 39 -11.73 -14.62 -19.89
N GLY A 40 -10.56 -13.98 -20.09
CA GLY A 40 -10.37 -12.54 -19.86
C GLY A 40 -9.31 -12.17 -18.83
N MET A 41 -8.43 -13.09 -18.44
CA MET A 41 -7.28 -12.74 -17.61
C MET A 41 -6.26 -11.98 -18.45
N TYR A 42 -5.89 -10.77 -18.02
CA TYR A 42 -4.84 -9.98 -18.66
C TYR A 42 -3.90 -9.42 -17.60
N PHE A 43 -2.61 -9.36 -17.93
CA PHE A 43 -1.54 -8.89 -17.05
C PHE A 43 -0.60 -7.97 -17.85
N LYS A 44 0.01 -6.97 -17.19
CA LYS A 44 0.81 -5.95 -17.90
C LYS A 44 2.27 -6.39 -18.08
N SER A 45 2.80 -7.13 -17.12
CA SER A 45 4.15 -7.70 -17.13
C SER A 45 4.12 -9.19 -16.78
N ILE A 46 5.23 -9.87 -17.01
CA ILE A 46 5.42 -11.26 -16.54
C ILE A 46 5.32 -11.33 -15.02
N ASP A 47 5.89 -10.35 -14.31
CA ASP A 47 5.87 -10.32 -12.84
C ASP A 47 4.44 -10.21 -12.29
N ASP A 48 3.53 -9.50 -12.98
CA ASP A 48 2.12 -9.46 -12.60
C ASP A 48 1.47 -10.86 -12.70
N TYR A 49 1.86 -11.66 -13.71
CA TYR A 49 1.39 -13.03 -13.83
C TYR A 49 1.91 -13.87 -12.67
N TYR A 50 3.22 -13.84 -12.39
CA TYR A 50 3.79 -14.57 -11.26
C TYR A 50 3.24 -14.12 -9.90
N ALA A 51 2.94 -12.83 -9.74
CA ALA A 51 2.26 -12.30 -8.56
C ALA A 51 0.82 -12.85 -8.42
N SER A 52 0.13 -13.12 -9.53
CA SER A 52 -1.22 -13.68 -9.51
C SER A 52 -1.26 -15.17 -9.14
N VAL A 53 -0.19 -15.90 -9.43
CA VAL A 53 -0.08 -17.34 -9.15
C VAL A 53 0.72 -17.66 -7.88
N ASP A 54 1.18 -16.61 -7.17
CA ASP A 54 1.80 -16.59 -5.84
C ASP A 54 2.67 -17.81 -5.49
N GLY A 55 3.97 -17.70 -5.77
CA GLY A 55 4.97 -18.74 -5.44
C GLY A 55 5.19 -19.78 -6.54
N LEU A 56 4.62 -19.58 -7.73
CA LEU A 56 5.01 -20.32 -8.93
C LEU A 56 6.11 -19.59 -9.70
N ASP A 57 7.19 -20.32 -10.00
CA ASP A 57 8.35 -19.79 -10.73
C ASP A 57 8.44 -20.35 -12.17
N GLN A 58 9.28 -19.70 -13.00
CA GLN A 58 9.54 -20.10 -14.39
C GLN A 58 9.96 -21.57 -14.52
N GLU A 59 10.77 -22.07 -13.58
CA GLU A 59 11.28 -23.44 -13.64
C GLU A 59 10.18 -24.48 -13.43
N GLN A 60 9.27 -24.20 -12.49
CA GLN A 60 8.17 -25.11 -12.14
C GLN A 60 7.17 -25.21 -13.30
N LEU A 61 6.87 -24.09 -13.97
CA LEU A 61 6.08 -24.12 -15.21
C LEU A 61 6.84 -24.82 -16.35
N GLY A 62 8.16 -24.60 -16.43
CA GLY A 62 9.02 -25.27 -17.41
C GLY A 62 9.03 -26.79 -17.28
N GLU A 63 8.96 -27.32 -16.06
CA GLU A 63 8.86 -28.77 -15.82
C GLU A 63 7.56 -29.35 -16.38
N ILE A 64 6.43 -28.67 -16.18
CA ILE A 64 5.14 -29.05 -16.77
C ILE A 64 5.23 -29.05 -18.30
N VAL A 65 5.81 -27.98 -18.88
CA VAL A 65 5.98 -27.88 -20.33
C VAL A 65 6.88 -28.98 -20.88
N SER A 66 7.98 -29.32 -20.18
CA SER A 66 8.89 -30.39 -20.60
C SER A 66 8.25 -31.78 -20.56
N ALA A 67 7.30 -32.00 -19.64
CA ALA A 67 6.54 -33.23 -19.59
C ALA A 67 5.51 -33.32 -20.74
N LEU A 68 4.92 -32.19 -21.15
CA LEU A 68 3.95 -32.14 -22.24
C LEU A 68 4.59 -32.18 -23.63
N LEU A 69 5.80 -31.64 -23.76
CA LEU A 69 6.57 -31.57 -25.01
C LEU A 69 7.90 -32.32 -24.80
N PRO A 70 7.92 -33.66 -24.95
CA PRO A 70 9.03 -34.51 -24.51
C PRO A 70 10.35 -34.28 -25.26
N ASP A 71 10.29 -33.67 -26.44
CA ASP A 71 11.46 -33.35 -27.25
C ASP A 71 12.16 -32.05 -26.82
N LEU A 72 11.54 -31.24 -25.96
CA LEU A 72 12.13 -29.98 -25.47
C LEU A 72 13.09 -30.24 -24.30
N ARG A 73 14.27 -29.60 -24.37
CA ARG A 73 15.19 -29.57 -23.22
C ARG A 73 14.61 -28.72 -22.10
N LYS A 74 15.05 -28.95 -20.85
CA LYS A 74 14.61 -28.17 -19.68
C LYS A 74 14.72 -26.65 -19.89
N TYR A 75 15.84 -26.17 -20.42
CA TYR A 75 16.05 -24.74 -20.69
C TYR A 75 15.15 -24.20 -21.81
N GLU A 76 14.85 -25.02 -22.83
CA GLU A 76 13.96 -24.63 -23.93
C GLU A 76 12.51 -24.57 -23.46
N ALA A 77 12.09 -25.48 -22.58
CA ALA A 77 10.78 -25.47 -21.95
C ALA A 77 10.60 -24.22 -21.07
N GLN A 78 11.60 -23.88 -20.26
CA GLN A 78 11.62 -22.62 -19.48
C GLN A 78 11.59 -21.39 -20.40
N ALA A 79 12.35 -21.39 -21.49
CA ALA A 79 12.37 -20.29 -22.46
C ALA A 79 11.02 -20.13 -23.18
N LEU A 80 10.33 -21.24 -23.46
CA LEU A 80 9.00 -21.25 -24.07
C LEU A 80 7.98 -20.56 -23.16
N VAL A 81 7.99 -20.88 -21.85
CA VAL A 81 7.14 -20.20 -20.86
C VAL A 81 7.34 -18.70 -20.91
N THR A 82 8.59 -18.24 -20.79
CA THR A 82 8.92 -16.81 -20.82
C THR A 82 8.53 -16.17 -22.14
N LYS A 83 8.81 -16.82 -23.28
CA LYS A 83 8.49 -16.27 -24.61
C LYS A 83 6.98 -16.11 -24.82
N VAL A 84 6.18 -17.06 -24.33
CA VAL A 84 4.72 -16.99 -24.41
C VAL A 84 4.20 -15.86 -23.51
N LEU A 85 4.64 -15.80 -22.25
CA LEU A 85 4.21 -14.75 -21.31
C LEU A 85 4.54 -13.35 -21.86
N GLU A 86 5.71 -13.16 -22.46
CA GLU A 86 6.08 -11.88 -23.09
C GLU A 86 5.35 -11.53 -24.37
N SER A 87 4.81 -12.53 -25.06
CA SER A 87 3.97 -12.27 -26.22
C SER A 87 2.56 -11.84 -25.78
N LEU A 88 2.15 -12.24 -24.57
CA LEU A 88 0.90 -11.85 -23.92
C LEU A 88 1.01 -10.51 -23.18
N SER A 89 2.17 -10.18 -22.62
CA SER A 89 2.41 -8.96 -21.83
C SER A 89 3.53 -8.09 -22.41
N LYS A 90 4.05 -7.15 -21.61
CA LYS A 90 5.34 -6.51 -21.92
C LYS A 90 6.50 -7.49 -21.65
N PRO A 91 7.62 -7.38 -22.38
CA PRO A 91 8.85 -8.12 -22.08
C PRO A 91 9.35 -7.88 -20.66
N ALA A 92 9.99 -8.88 -20.05
CA ALA A 92 10.61 -8.68 -18.75
C ALA A 92 11.84 -7.76 -18.86
N ASP A 93 11.96 -6.81 -17.95
CA ASP A 93 13.18 -6.00 -17.77
C ASP A 93 14.08 -6.71 -16.76
N SER A 94 15.02 -7.51 -17.26
CA SER A 94 15.91 -8.33 -16.43
C SER A 94 17.37 -8.15 -16.85
N PRO A 95 18.32 -8.19 -15.89
CA PRO A 95 19.75 -8.08 -16.20
C PRO A 95 20.24 -9.12 -17.21
N SER A 96 19.68 -10.34 -17.18
CA SER A 96 20.01 -11.41 -18.14
C SER A 96 19.64 -11.03 -19.57
N ARG A 97 18.51 -10.35 -19.78
CA ARG A 97 18.09 -9.82 -21.08
C ARG A 97 18.94 -8.65 -21.54
N GLN A 98 19.24 -7.73 -20.64
CA GLN A 98 20.14 -6.60 -20.91
C GLN A 98 21.51 -7.10 -21.39
N LEU A 99 22.04 -8.14 -20.72
CA LEU A 99 23.28 -8.80 -21.12
C LEU A 99 23.15 -9.48 -22.49
N SER A 100 22.09 -10.25 -22.74
CA SER A 100 21.88 -10.92 -24.02
C SER A 100 21.79 -9.96 -25.21
N ARG A 101 21.14 -8.80 -25.01
CA ARG A 101 21.05 -7.73 -26.03
C ARG A 101 22.41 -7.14 -26.31
N THR A 102 23.17 -6.83 -25.26
CA THR A 102 24.55 -6.32 -25.37
C THR A 102 25.44 -7.30 -26.13
N ILE A 103 25.43 -8.59 -25.76
CA ILE A 103 26.23 -9.63 -26.42
C ILE A 103 25.88 -9.72 -27.91
N THR A 104 24.59 -9.70 -28.25
CA THR A 104 24.13 -9.82 -29.64
C THR A 104 24.54 -8.59 -30.45
N ALA A 105 24.34 -7.40 -29.91
CA ALA A 105 24.72 -6.14 -30.57
C ALA A 105 26.22 -6.08 -30.85
N ASP A 106 27.04 -6.45 -29.87
CA ASP A 106 28.50 -6.46 -30.02
C ASP A 106 28.96 -7.57 -30.97
N ALA A 107 28.26 -8.72 -31.02
CA ALA A 107 28.55 -9.83 -31.93
C ALA A 107 28.21 -9.51 -33.40
N VAL A 108 27.19 -8.69 -33.65
CA VAL A 108 26.85 -8.20 -35.01
C VAL A 108 27.87 -7.17 -35.49
N GLY A 109 28.40 -6.35 -34.58
CA GLY A 109 29.44 -5.36 -34.89
C GLY A 109 28.93 -4.23 -35.77
N LEU A 110 29.76 -3.76 -36.71
CA LEU A 110 29.38 -2.63 -37.58
C LEU A 110 28.43 -3.06 -38.70
N ASP A 111 27.42 -2.23 -38.97
CA ASP A 111 26.41 -2.42 -39.99
C ASP A 111 26.75 -1.66 -41.28
N ASN A 112 26.21 -2.11 -42.40
CA ASN A 112 26.32 -1.43 -43.70
C ASN A 112 25.23 -0.35 -43.91
N ALA A 113 24.47 -0.01 -42.87
CA ALA A 113 23.46 1.04 -42.96
C ALA A 113 24.15 2.40 -43.16
N PRO A 114 23.54 3.32 -43.93
CA PRO A 114 24.09 4.65 -44.11
C PRO A 114 24.25 5.34 -42.74
N GLY A 115 25.45 5.85 -42.47
CA GLY A 115 25.79 6.52 -41.20
C GLY A 115 25.78 5.61 -39.97
N HIS A 116 25.87 4.29 -40.15
CA HIS A 116 25.76 3.31 -39.07
C HIS A 116 24.48 3.47 -38.24
N TYR A 117 23.38 3.83 -38.91
CA TYR A 117 22.15 4.25 -38.26
C TYR A 117 21.63 3.23 -37.24
N THR A 118 21.70 1.92 -37.53
CA THR A 118 21.17 0.91 -36.61
C THR A 118 22.08 0.69 -35.40
N ASN A 119 23.38 0.90 -35.56
CA ASN A 119 24.32 0.92 -34.42
C ASN A 119 24.07 2.13 -33.50
N PHE A 120 23.80 3.31 -34.06
CA PHE A 120 23.43 4.48 -33.24
C PHE A 120 22.10 4.27 -32.49
N LEU A 121 21.10 3.67 -33.15
CA LEU A 121 19.84 3.31 -32.48
C LEU A 121 20.07 2.34 -31.32
N GLU A 122 20.89 1.31 -31.54
CA GLU A 122 21.24 0.32 -30.52
C GLU A 122 21.96 0.98 -29.33
N TRP A 123 23.00 1.77 -29.60
CA TRP A 123 23.77 2.44 -28.56
C TRP A 123 22.91 3.42 -27.74
N MET A 124 22.08 4.23 -28.39
CA MET A 124 21.16 5.13 -27.71
C MET A 124 20.15 4.36 -26.86
N GLY A 125 19.62 3.24 -27.36
CA GLY A 125 18.73 2.37 -26.62
C GLY A 125 19.40 1.78 -25.38
N ARG A 126 20.61 1.23 -25.53
CA ARG A 126 21.41 0.65 -24.44
C ARG A 126 21.68 1.65 -23.32
N MET A 127 21.94 2.91 -23.67
CA MET A 127 22.17 3.97 -22.68
C MET A 127 20.99 4.22 -21.75
N THR A 128 19.75 4.02 -22.21
CA THR A 128 18.54 4.28 -21.40
C THR A 128 18.43 3.39 -20.16
N GLU A 129 19.11 2.24 -20.17
CA GLU A 129 19.07 1.26 -19.09
C GLU A 129 20.22 1.45 -18.08
N THR A 130 21.15 2.37 -18.36
CA THR A 130 22.34 2.60 -17.55
C THR A 130 22.03 3.26 -16.21
N LYS A 131 22.88 2.97 -15.21
CA LYS A 131 22.81 3.57 -13.87
C LYS A 131 22.83 5.11 -13.93
N ALA A 132 23.72 5.68 -14.74
CA ALA A 132 23.83 7.13 -14.91
C ALA A 132 22.55 7.75 -15.47
N PHE A 133 21.94 7.13 -16.49
CA PHE A 133 20.68 7.62 -17.06
C PHE A 133 19.52 7.56 -16.04
N LYS A 134 19.45 6.50 -15.22
CA LYS A 134 18.47 6.41 -14.13
C LYS A 134 18.69 7.48 -13.06
N THR A 135 19.94 7.88 -12.78
CA THR A 135 20.27 9.02 -11.90
C THR A 135 19.79 10.34 -12.49
N GLU A 136 20.05 10.59 -13.78
CA GLU A 136 19.59 11.80 -14.47
C GLU A 136 18.05 11.88 -14.48
N HIS A 137 17.37 10.76 -14.74
CA HIS A 137 15.92 10.70 -14.68
C HIS A 137 15.40 11.00 -13.26
N ALA A 138 16.06 10.48 -12.23
CA ALA A 138 15.72 10.79 -10.84
C ALA A 138 15.93 12.28 -10.51
N LEU A 139 17.05 12.89 -10.91
CA LEU A 139 17.31 14.33 -10.72
C LEU A 139 16.29 15.20 -11.46
N PHE A 140 15.87 14.78 -12.65
CA PHE A 140 14.84 15.45 -13.43
C PHE A 140 13.47 15.42 -12.74
N GLU A 141 13.03 14.27 -12.23
CA GLU A 141 11.78 14.16 -11.48
C GLU A 141 11.86 14.83 -10.10
N PHE A 142 13.03 14.84 -9.48
CA PHE A 142 13.31 15.63 -8.28
C PHE A 142 13.10 17.13 -8.53
N SER A 143 13.60 17.66 -9.65
CA SER A 143 13.43 19.05 -10.07
C SER A 143 11.96 19.43 -10.25
N ARG A 144 11.11 18.46 -10.62
CA ARG A 144 9.65 18.60 -10.76
C ARG A 144 8.90 18.47 -9.43
N ARG A 145 9.60 18.31 -8.31
CA ARG A 145 9.02 18.12 -6.96
C ARG A 145 8.12 16.89 -6.89
N LYS A 146 8.48 15.80 -7.57
CA LYS A 146 7.75 14.51 -7.52
C LYS A 146 8.10 13.62 -6.32
N PHE A 147 8.72 14.19 -5.29
CA PHE A 147 9.06 13.52 -4.05
C PHE A 147 8.14 13.97 -2.91
N ASN A 148 8.12 13.20 -1.82
CA ASN A 148 7.47 13.56 -0.57
C ASN A 148 8.48 13.66 0.59
N ARG A 149 8.02 14.00 1.80
CA ARG A 149 8.90 14.14 2.98
C ARG A 149 9.62 12.82 3.34
N GLU A 150 8.98 11.69 3.11
CA GLU A 150 9.55 10.37 3.41
C GLU A 150 10.70 10.06 2.45
N ASP A 151 10.54 10.35 1.16
CA ASP A 151 11.62 10.20 0.16
C ASP A 151 12.86 11.02 0.57
N VAL A 152 12.68 12.26 1.05
CA VAL A 152 13.78 13.12 1.52
C VAL A 152 14.43 12.57 2.79
N ARG A 153 13.65 12.00 3.72
CA ARG A 153 14.19 11.35 4.92
C ARG A 153 15.07 10.16 4.54
N VAL A 154 14.60 9.30 3.64
CA VAL A 154 15.36 8.15 3.14
C VAL A 154 16.64 8.60 2.43
N MET A 155 16.56 9.62 1.55
CA MET A 155 17.75 10.20 0.90
C MET A 155 18.76 10.74 1.93
N PHE A 156 18.29 11.38 3.00
CA PHE A 156 19.15 11.90 4.06
C PHE A 156 19.81 10.77 4.88
N GLU A 157 19.08 9.69 5.18
CA GLU A 157 19.63 8.51 5.84
C GLU A 157 20.67 7.82 4.94
N ASN A 158 20.39 7.66 3.64
CA ASN A 158 21.35 7.13 2.66
C ASN A 158 22.63 7.97 2.58
N TYR A 159 22.51 9.29 2.65
CA TYR A 159 23.67 10.19 2.72
C TYR A 159 24.48 10.01 4.01
N ASN A 160 23.82 9.91 5.16
CA ASN A 160 24.50 9.78 6.47
C ASN A 160 25.26 8.45 6.63
N LEU A 161 24.94 7.44 5.82
CA LEU A 161 25.68 6.18 5.77
C LEU A 161 27.02 6.30 5.03
N MET A 162 27.25 7.39 4.29
CA MET A 162 28.48 7.60 3.55
C MET A 162 29.61 8.11 4.45
N SER A 163 30.73 7.39 4.45
CA SER A 163 31.96 7.93 5.02
C SER A 163 32.60 8.96 4.08
N LYS A 164 33.52 9.78 4.60
CA LYS A 164 34.32 10.68 3.76
C LYS A 164 35.07 9.91 2.64
N ALA A 165 35.62 8.75 2.97
CA ALA A 165 36.29 7.89 1.99
C ALA A 165 35.33 7.36 0.91
N THR A 166 34.09 7.03 1.29
CA THR A 166 33.03 6.64 0.35
C THR A 166 32.68 7.78 -0.59
N LEU A 167 32.58 9.02 -0.09
CA LEU A 167 32.33 10.18 -0.91
C LEU A 167 33.48 10.46 -1.89
N GLU A 168 34.73 10.33 -1.45
CA GLU A 168 35.90 10.50 -2.33
C GLU A 168 35.94 9.41 -3.42
N ALA A 169 35.61 8.17 -3.07
CA ALA A 169 35.53 7.06 -4.01
C ALA A 169 34.38 7.20 -5.01
N ASP A 170 33.16 7.50 -4.56
CA ASP A 170 31.97 7.65 -5.43
C ASP A 170 31.92 9.00 -6.17
N SER A 171 32.88 9.90 -5.90
CA SER A 171 33.03 11.16 -6.64
C SER A 171 33.92 11.00 -7.88
N THR A 172 34.70 9.92 -8.00
CA THR A 172 35.60 9.68 -9.15
C THR A 172 34.83 9.60 -10.47
N ASP A 173 33.67 8.95 -10.48
CA ASP A 173 32.84 8.77 -11.67
C ASP A 173 31.88 9.97 -11.91
N SER A 174 31.93 11.02 -11.07
CA SER A 174 31.09 12.23 -11.12
C SER A 174 29.57 12.06 -10.98
N TYR A 175 29.02 10.85 -11.03
CA TYR A 175 27.57 10.59 -10.91
C TYR A 175 27.19 9.54 -9.84
N SER A 176 28.11 8.65 -9.44
CA SER A 176 27.75 7.50 -8.61
C SER A 176 27.34 7.89 -7.19
N HIS A 177 27.95 8.92 -6.59
CA HIS A 177 27.50 9.48 -5.31
C HIS A 177 26.06 10.01 -5.36
N PHE A 178 25.64 10.65 -6.47
CA PHE A 178 24.24 11.06 -6.65
C PHE A 178 23.32 9.84 -6.67
N TYR A 179 23.71 8.78 -7.37
CA TYR A 179 22.94 7.54 -7.38
C TYR A 179 22.83 6.94 -5.98
N THR A 180 23.92 6.90 -5.20
CA THR A 180 23.89 6.30 -3.85
C THR A 180 22.94 7.07 -2.91
N VAL A 181 22.88 8.40 -3.01
CA VAL A 181 21.88 9.21 -2.27
C VAL A 181 20.46 8.98 -2.81
N LEU A 182 20.29 8.98 -4.14
CA LEU A 182 18.99 8.92 -4.82
C LEU A 182 18.50 7.50 -5.10
N HIS A 183 19.19 6.46 -4.64
CA HIS A 183 18.99 5.07 -5.05
C HIS A 183 17.52 4.65 -4.99
N ASP A 184 16.90 4.81 -3.83
CA ASP A 184 15.51 4.39 -3.61
C ASP A 184 14.51 5.28 -4.34
N PHE A 185 14.82 6.57 -4.49
CA PHE A 185 14.00 7.49 -5.27
C PHE A 185 14.06 7.16 -6.77
N SER A 186 15.24 6.83 -7.29
CA SER A 186 15.46 6.39 -8.67
C SER A 186 14.69 5.09 -8.97
N ARG A 187 14.77 4.10 -8.07
CA ARG A 187 13.98 2.86 -8.17
C ARG A 187 12.47 3.12 -8.16
N LYS A 188 12.00 3.99 -7.26
CA LYS A 188 10.58 4.37 -7.16
C LYS A 188 10.08 5.04 -8.44
N VAL A 189 10.85 5.98 -9.00
CA VAL A 189 10.49 6.69 -10.24
C VAL A 189 10.49 5.74 -11.44
N ALA A 190 11.46 4.81 -11.51
CA ALA A 190 11.52 3.79 -12.55
C ALA A 190 10.42 2.71 -12.44
N GLY A 191 9.70 2.65 -11.31
CA GLY A 191 8.70 1.61 -11.05
C GLY A 191 9.28 0.26 -10.61
N GLU A 192 10.56 0.25 -10.20
CA GLU A 192 11.30 -0.93 -9.72
C GLU A 192 11.19 -1.13 -8.20
N ASP A 193 10.40 -0.30 -7.52
CA ASP A 193 10.14 -0.44 -6.09
C ASP A 193 9.07 -1.50 -5.84
N THR A 194 9.52 -2.71 -5.52
CA THR A 194 8.68 -3.88 -5.21
C THR A 194 8.31 -3.96 -3.73
N ARG A 195 8.67 -2.96 -2.91
CA ARG A 195 8.37 -2.99 -1.47
C ARG A 195 6.86 -2.89 -1.25
N HIS A 196 6.36 -3.79 -0.40
CA HIS A 196 4.97 -3.79 0.01
C HIS A 196 4.62 -2.48 0.75
N GLN A 197 3.52 -1.85 0.38
CA GLN A 197 3.00 -0.71 1.11
C GLN A 197 2.47 -1.18 2.47
N ILE A 198 3.02 -0.62 3.55
CA ILE A 198 2.59 -0.95 4.91
C ILE A 198 1.13 -0.53 5.06
N GLY A 199 0.23 -1.51 5.22
CA GLY A 199 -1.21 -1.25 5.36
C GLY A 199 -1.57 -0.61 6.70
N VAL A 200 -1.52 -1.40 7.78
CA VAL A 200 -1.83 -0.95 9.15
C VAL A 200 -0.72 -1.44 10.08
N ARG A 201 -0.29 -0.56 11.00
CA ARG A 201 0.69 -0.93 12.04
C ARG A 201 0.09 -1.99 12.97
N ILE A 202 0.77 -3.12 13.12
CA ILE A 202 0.47 -4.18 14.08
C ILE A 202 1.52 -4.06 15.20
N ASP A 203 1.06 -3.79 16.41
CA ASP A 203 1.91 -3.63 17.59
C ASP A 203 1.85 -4.91 18.43
N PRO A 204 2.89 -5.26 19.22
CA PRO A 204 2.78 -6.35 20.20
C PRO A 204 1.72 -6.06 21.27
N ALA A 205 1.28 -7.10 21.98
CA ALA A 205 0.33 -6.94 23.07
C ALA A 205 0.98 -6.18 24.24
N GLU A 206 0.27 -5.19 24.79
CA GLU A 206 0.70 -4.39 25.94
C GLU A 206 -0.25 -4.69 27.10
N VAL A 207 0.03 -5.78 27.80
CA VAL A 207 -0.80 -6.33 28.87
C VAL A 207 0.04 -6.49 30.12
N ASP A 208 -0.54 -6.21 31.27
CA ASP A 208 0.08 -6.53 32.56
C ASP A 208 0.17 -8.06 32.73
N PRO A 209 1.37 -8.65 32.89
CA PRO A 209 1.54 -10.10 33.02
C PRO A 209 0.82 -10.73 34.20
N GLU A 210 0.62 -9.99 35.31
CA GLU A 210 -0.01 -10.54 36.51
C GLU A 210 -1.52 -10.49 36.43
N THR A 211 -2.08 -9.33 36.08
CA THR A 211 -3.53 -9.12 36.09
C THR A 211 -4.20 -9.50 34.77
N GLY A 212 -3.44 -9.55 33.67
CA GLY A 212 -3.97 -9.74 32.33
C GLY A 212 -4.76 -8.53 31.81
N ILE A 213 -4.58 -7.35 32.42
CA ILE A 213 -5.31 -6.13 32.07
C ILE A 213 -4.55 -5.37 30.98
N ALA A 214 -5.30 -4.92 29.97
CA ALA A 214 -4.84 -3.93 29.00
C ALA A 214 -5.52 -2.57 29.24
N VAL A 215 -4.83 -1.50 28.87
CA VAL A 215 -5.28 -0.13 29.14
C VAL A 215 -5.44 0.65 27.83
N GLY A 216 -6.63 1.20 27.61
CA GLY A 216 -6.94 2.06 26.47
C GLY A 216 -7.45 3.42 26.90
N HIS A 217 -7.22 4.45 26.08
CA HIS A 217 -7.68 5.81 26.36
C HIS A 217 -8.58 6.33 25.24
N GLY A 218 -9.64 7.04 25.59
CA GLY A 218 -10.57 7.67 24.67
C GLY A 218 -10.77 9.13 25.01
N ARG A 219 -10.91 9.97 23.97
CA ARG A 219 -11.00 11.43 24.15
C ARG A 219 -12.03 12.03 23.20
N ALA A 220 -12.79 13.00 23.69
CA ALA A 220 -13.66 13.85 22.89
C ALA A 220 -13.73 15.26 23.48
N ASP A 221 -13.99 16.24 22.60
CA ASP A 221 -14.13 17.65 22.97
C ASP A 221 -12.90 18.19 23.73
N GLY A 222 -11.71 17.80 23.26
CA GLY A 222 -10.42 18.16 23.86
C GLY A 222 -10.15 17.47 25.20
N GLN A 223 -10.58 18.12 26.29
CA GLN A 223 -10.35 17.68 27.68
C GLN A 223 -11.65 17.38 28.44
N LYS A 224 -12.82 17.66 27.85
CA LYS A 224 -14.10 17.51 28.54
C LYS A 224 -14.38 16.04 28.87
N TYR A 225 -14.22 15.15 27.88
CA TYR A 225 -14.36 13.71 28.04
C TYR A 225 -13.02 13.03 27.80
N MET A 226 -12.44 12.51 28.87
CA MET A 226 -11.28 11.63 28.84
C MET A 226 -11.65 10.39 29.64
N PHE A 227 -11.61 9.25 28.98
CA PHE A 227 -11.91 7.97 29.60
C PHE A 227 -10.75 7.01 29.43
N THR A 228 -10.50 6.23 30.47
CA THR A 228 -9.54 5.13 30.46
C THR A 228 -10.31 3.83 30.64
N ALA A 229 -10.15 2.92 29.68
CA ALA A 229 -10.74 1.60 29.70
C ALA A 229 -9.70 0.60 30.20
N LEU A 230 -10.02 -0.08 31.30
CA LEU A 230 -9.34 -1.28 31.74
C LEU A 230 -10.12 -2.46 31.18
N ILE A 231 -9.50 -3.25 30.31
CA ILE A 231 -10.10 -4.45 29.74
C ILE A 231 -9.34 -5.70 30.18
N ARG A 232 -10.09 -6.75 30.50
CA ARG A 232 -9.57 -8.07 30.83
C ARG A 232 -10.45 -9.13 30.18
N GLU A 233 -9.83 -10.21 29.73
CA GLU A 233 -10.57 -11.40 29.30
C GLU A 233 -11.14 -12.14 30.51
N ASN A 234 -12.43 -12.45 30.45
CA ASN A 234 -13.18 -13.19 31.45
C ASN A 234 -13.45 -14.60 30.94
N ARG A 235 -12.89 -15.59 31.63
CA ARG A 235 -12.99 -17.01 31.25
C ARG A 235 -14.36 -17.63 31.51
N ASP A 236 -15.20 -16.98 32.32
CA ASP A 236 -16.50 -17.50 32.74
C ASP A 236 -17.64 -17.08 31.77
N HIS A 237 -17.33 -16.36 30.69
CA HIS A 237 -18.27 -15.97 29.63
C HIS A 237 -19.50 -15.17 30.15
N ASN A 238 -19.28 -14.42 31.24
CA ASN A 238 -20.25 -13.55 31.91
C ASN A 238 -19.73 -12.10 32.03
N GLY A 239 -18.95 -11.68 31.02
CA GLY A 239 -18.32 -10.38 30.92
C GLY A 239 -19.29 -9.22 31.08
N SER A 240 -18.82 -8.16 31.72
CA SER A 240 -19.63 -6.98 32.00
C SER A 240 -18.88 -5.68 31.72
N VAL A 241 -19.64 -4.66 31.30
CA VAL A 241 -19.11 -3.30 31.10
C VAL A 241 -19.62 -2.40 32.21
N THR A 242 -18.69 -1.74 32.89
CA THR A 242 -18.96 -0.80 33.97
C THR A 242 -18.34 0.56 33.67
N LEU A 243 -19.00 1.64 34.10
CA LEU A 243 -18.52 3.02 34.02
C LEU A 243 -18.56 3.62 35.43
N LEU A 244 -17.39 4.02 35.95
CA LEU A 244 -17.24 4.54 37.31
C LEU A 244 -17.86 3.63 38.39
N GLY A 245 -17.67 2.31 38.23
CA GLY A 245 -18.21 1.29 39.14
C GLY A 245 -19.72 1.05 39.05
N LYS A 246 -20.43 1.71 38.12
CA LYS A 246 -21.86 1.46 37.84
C LYS A 246 -22.01 0.63 36.56
N PRO A 247 -23.05 -0.23 36.45
CA PRO A 247 -23.36 -0.91 35.19
C PRO A 247 -23.60 0.08 34.05
N LEU A 248 -23.18 -0.29 32.83
CA LEU A 248 -23.28 0.56 31.66
C LEU A 248 -24.73 1.05 31.38
N SER A 249 -25.72 0.18 31.61
CA SER A 249 -27.16 0.49 31.51
C SER A 249 -27.55 1.70 32.35
N VAL A 250 -27.18 1.67 33.63
CA VAL A 250 -27.44 2.76 34.58
C VAL A 250 -26.65 4.02 34.22
N ALA A 251 -25.41 3.85 33.75
CA ALA A 251 -24.54 4.99 33.46
C ALA A 251 -24.97 5.77 32.20
N PHE A 252 -25.56 5.07 31.22
CA PHE A 252 -26.11 5.66 30.00
C PHE A 252 -27.65 5.77 29.97
N ASP A 253 -28.32 5.57 31.11
CA ASP A 253 -29.75 5.81 31.28
C ASP A 253 -30.61 4.95 30.32
N ASP A 254 -30.20 3.69 30.11
CA ASP A 254 -30.82 2.69 29.23
C ASP A 254 -31.01 3.14 27.76
N LYS A 255 -30.27 4.15 27.32
CA LYS A 255 -30.29 4.63 25.93
C LYS A 255 -29.48 3.70 25.03
N SER A 256 -30.17 2.83 24.30
CA SER A 256 -29.57 1.82 23.42
C SER A 256 -28.56 2.39 22.43
N TRP A 257 -28.87 3.52 21.79
CA TRP A 257 -27.98 4.15 20.80
C TRP A 257 -26.67 4.71 21.39
N LEU A 258 -26.57 4.89 22.71
CA LEU A 258 -25.31 5.21 23.38
C LEU A 258 -24.52 3.95 23.71
N MET A 259 -25.21 2.90 24.13
CA MET A 259 -24.61 1.63 24.52
C MET A 259 -24.08 0.85 23.31
N GLU A 260 -24.79 0.87 22.18
CA GLU A 260 -24.35 0.23 20.93
C GLU A 260 -23.01 0.80 20.45
N MET A 261 -22.74 2.09 20.70
CA MET A 261 -21.43 2.68 20.37
C MET A 261 -20.31 1.99 21.13
N VAL A 262 -20.51 1.63 22.40
CA VAL A 262 -19.50 0.94 23.22
C VAL A 262 -19.36 -0.53 22.84
N LEU A 263 -20.40 -1.14 22.28
CA LEU A 263 -20.39 -2.51 21.78
C LEU A 263 -19.66 -2.66 20.44
N MET A 264 -19.76 -1.65 19.56
CA MET A 264 -19.21 -1.65 18.20
C MET A 264 -17.74 -2.13 18.07
N PRO A 265 -16.79 -1.82 18.97
CA PRO A 265 -15.43 -2.36 18.89
C PRO A 265 -15.35 -3.89 18.99
N PHE A 266 -16.25 -4.54 19.72
CA PHE A 266 -16.31 -6.00 19.81
C PHE A 266 -16.82 -6.60 18.50
N ASP A 267 -17.88 -6.01 17.94
CA ASP A 267 -18.47 -6.44 16.66
C ASP A 267 -17.45 -6.37 15.52
N GLU A 268 -16.76 -5.22 15.38
CA GLU A 268 -15.76 -5.00 14.33
C GLU A 268 -14.53 -5.92 14.49
N ALA A 269 -14.17 -6.24 15.72
CA ALA A 269 -13.11 -7.20 16.02
C ALA A 269 -13.57 -8.67 15.87
N LYS A 270 -14.87 -8.92 15.62
CA LYS A 270 -15.51 -10.24 15.61
C LYS A 270 -15.31 -11.01 16.92
N LEU A 271 -15.46 -10.30 18.03
CA LEU A 271 -15.31 -10.83 19.39
C LEU A 271 -16.67 -10.86 20.08
N ASP A 272 -16.88 -11.85 20.94
CA ASP A 272 -18.03 -11.82 21.85
C ASP A 272 -17.71 -10.90 23.03
N PHE A 273 -18.53 -9.87 23.24
CA PHE A 273 -18.34 -8.93 24.35
C PHE A 273 -18.43 -9.61 25.73
N ARG A 274 -19.08 -10.77 25.80
CA ARG A 274 -19.25 -11.55 27.03
C ARG A 274 -17.97 -12.22 27.52
N ASP A 275 -16.93 -12.28 26.69
CA ASP A 275 -15.61 -12.77 27.09
C ASP A 275 -14.76 -11.66 27.71
N PHE A 276 -15.29 -10.44 27.89
CA PHE A 276 -14.51 -9.30 28.37
C PHE A 276 -15.18 -8.58 29.51
N ASP A 277 -14.40 -8.32 30.56
CA ASP A 277 -14.73 -7.37 31.60
C ASP A 277 -14.08 -6.03 31.27
N VAL A 278 -14.90 -4.98 31.25
CA VAL A 278 -14.45 -3.61 30.97
C VAL A 278 -14.85 -2.69 32.10
N ASN A 279 -13.89 -1.95 32.64
CA ASN A 279 -14.15 -0.86 33.56
C ASN A 279 -13.66 0.46 32.96
N LEU A 280 -14.57 1.41 32.82
CA LEU A 280 -14.31 2.74 32.29
C LEU A 280 -14.17 3.74 33.44
N ILE A 281 -13.05 4.45 33.47
CA ILE A 281 -12.72 5.48 34.45
C ILE A 281 -12.75 6.85 33.76
N SER A 282 -13.41 7.83 34.37
CA SER A 282 -13.42 9.22 33.89
C SER A 282 -12.24 9.99 34.47
N GLU A 283 -11.36 10.47 33.60
CA GLU A 283 -10.25 11.39 33.94
C GLU A 283 -10.56 12.85 33.56
N GLY A 284 -11.61 13.06 32.76
CA GLY A 284 -12.04 14.38 32.30
C GLY A 284 -12.84 15.17 33.34
N LYS A 285 -13.59 16.16 32.88
CA LYS A 285 -14.46 16.95 33.74
C LYS A 285 -15.62 16.09 34.24
N ALA A 286 -15.61 15.79 35.54
CA ALA A 286 -16.71 15.07 36.17
C ALA A 286 -18.05 15.81 35.98
N MET A 287 -19.09 15.06 35.65
CA MET A 287 -20.44 15.56 35.53
C MET A 287 -21.44 14.53 36.09
N PRO A 288 -22.63 14.98 36.54
CA PRO A 288 -23.62 14.07 37.14
C PRO A 288 -24.10 12.98 36.18
N SER A 289 -24.18 13.28 34.89
CA SER A 289 -24.59 12.32 33.86
C SER A 289 -23.66 12.40 32.65
N PHE A 290 -23.15 11.24 32.22
CA PHE A 290 -22.39 11.08 31.00
C PHE A 290 -23.25 10.59 29.83
N ALA A 291 -24.58 10.53 29.98
CA ALA A 291 -25.52 10.01 28.98
C ALA A 291 -25.73 10.98 27.79
N ASN A 292 -24.69 11.13 26.97
CA ASN A 292 -24.71 11.86 25.70
C ASN A 292 -23.78 11.19 24.67
N GLU A 293 -24.02 11.47 23.39
CA GLU A 293 -23.31 10.86 22.25
C GLU A 293 -21.80 11.16 22.25
N ILE A 294 -21.39 12.34 22.72
CA ILE A 294 -19.97 12.75 22.72
C ILE A 294 -19.18 11.93 23.74
N ALA A 295 -19.75 11.72 24.93
CA ALA A 295 -19.17 10.88 25.96
C ALA A 295 -19.17 9.39 25.53
N ALA A 296 -20.26 8.90 24.92
CA ALA A 296 -20.33 7.55 24.37
C ALA A 296 -19.28 7.32 23.26
N PHE A 297 -19.06 8.29 22.38
CA PHE A 297 -17.99 8.27 21.38
C PHE A 297 -16.60 8.15 22.02
N ALA A 298 -16.35 8.89 23.11
CA ALA A 298 -15.09 8.80 23.85
C ALA A 298 -14.94 7.43 24.55
N CYS A 299 -16.00 6.87 25.13
CA CYS A 299 -16.00 5.53 25.72
C CYS A 299 -15.70 4.44 24.68
N ARG A 300 -16.39 4.50 23.53
CA ARG A 300 -16.12 3.61 22.38
C ARG A 300 -14.65 3.63 21.96
N MET A 301 -14.06 4.82 21.86
CA MET A 301 -12.66 4.97 21.50
C MET A 301 -11.74 4.37 22.57
N ALA A 302 -12.06 4.55 23.86
CA ALA A 302 -11.28 3.97 24.95
C ALA A 302 -11.29 2.44 24.90
N VAL A 303 -12.46 1.84 24.72
CA VAL A 303 -12.63 0.38 24.59
C VAL A 303 -11.90 -0.14 23.35
N ALA A 304 -12.08 0.50 22.20
CA ALA A 304 -11.38 0.10 20.97
C ALA A 304 -9.85 0.14 21.15
N ASN A 305 -9.31 1.20 21.75
CA ASN A 305 -7.87 1.27 22.04
C ASN A 305 -7.43 0.17 23.00
N ALA A 306 -8.22 -0.14 24.03
CA ALA A 306 -7.90 -1.21 24.99
C ALA A 306 -7.87 -2.59 24.31
N ILE A 307 -8.86 -2.89 23.45
CA ILE A 307 -8.88 -4.12 22.64
C ILE A 307 -7.62 -4.22 21.77
N THR A 308 -7.14 -3.14 21.16
CA THR A 308 -5.91 -3.20 20.34
C THR A 308 -4.65 -3.51 21.14
N LYS A 309 -4.63 -3.21 22.44
CA LYS A 309 -3.52 -3.51 23.33
C LYS A 309 -3.57 -4.94 23.85
N LEU A 310 -4.78 -5.47 24.05
CA LEU A 310 -5.01 -6.86 24.43
C LEU A 310 -4.79 -7.83 23.26
N LEU A 311 -5.36 -7.50 22.10
CA LEU A 311 -5.37 -8.33 20.89
C LEU A 311 -4.79 -7.55 19.69
N PRO A 312 -3.47 -7.66 19.43
CA PRO A 312 -2.76 -6.98 18.36
C PRO A 312 -3.44 -6.97 16.98
N LEU A 313 -3.91 -8.13 16.52
CA LEU A 313 -4.47 -8.29 15.18
C LEU A 313 -5.85 -7.63 15.02
N ALA A 314 -6.58 -7.45 16.13
CA ALA A 314 -7.86 -6.75 16.13
C ALA A 314 -7.72 -5.27 15.73
N ARG A 315 -6.50 -4.71 15.78
CA ARG A 315 -6.22 -3.34 15.33
C ARG A 315 -6.54 -3.08 13.87
N ILE A 316 -6.41 -4.09 12.99
CA ILE A 316 -6.65 -3.92 11.55
C ILE A 316 -8.11 -3.55 11.25
N PRO A 317 -9.11 -4.37 11.63
CA PRO A 317 -10.51 -4.02 11.38
C PRO A 317 -10.93 -2.74 12.11
N LEU A 318 -10.53 -2.57 13.37
CA LEU A 318 -10.84 -1.37 14.16
C LEU A 318 -10.30 -0.07 13.53
N LYS A 319 -9.11 -0.13 12.92
CA LYS A 319 -8.53 1.02 12.21
C LYS A 319 -9.30 1.34 10.93
N LYS A 320 -9.68 0.31 10.17
CA LYS A 320 -10.44 0.46 8.91
C LYS A 320 -11.86 0.98 9.14
N ALA A 321 -12.52 0.55 10.22
CA ALA A 321 -13.82 1.04 10.65
C ALA A 321 -13.79 2.46 11.25
N GLY A 322 -12.61 3.05 11.43
CA GLY A 322 -12.47 4.42 11.96
C GLY A 322 -12.69 4.55 13.47
N LEU A 323 -12.73 3.45 14.23
CA LEU A 323 -12.95 3.46 15.68
C LEU A 323 -11.75 4.01 16.48
N LEU A 324 -10.55 3.84 15.93
CA LEU A 324 -9.29 4.37 16.49
C LEU A 324 -9.00 5.81 16.04
N SER A 325 -9.92 6.44 15.28
CA SER A 325 -9.73 7.80 14.78
C SER A 325 -10.12 8.84 15.84
N VAL A 326 -9.27 9.83 16.05
CA VAL A 326 -9.51 10.89 17.03
C VAL A 326 -10.06 12.13 16.35
N ASP A 327 -11.31 12.46 16.65
CA ASP A 327 -11.91 13.73 16.27
C ASP A 327 -11.42 14.85 17.21
N ARG A 328 -10.94 15.95 16.62
CA ARG A 328 -10.36 17.09 17.35
C ARG A 328 -11.32 18.26 17.53
N ARG A 329 -12.62 18.09 17.24
CA ARG A 329 -13.63 19.13 17.48
C ARG A 329 -13.63 19.58 18.95
N ARG A 330 -13.86 20.88 19.17
CA ARG A 330 -14.01 21.50 20.48
C ARG A 330 -15.16 22.50 20.48
N GLU A 331 -15.86 22.64 21.59
CA GLU A 331 -16.71 23.81 21.82
C GLU A 331 -15.85 25.09 21.71
N PRO A 332 -16.32 26.16 21.02
CA PRO A 332 -15.62 27.43 21.02
C PRO A 332 -15.41 27.93 22.46
N GLY A 333 -14.21 28.44 22.72
CA GLY A 333 -13.87 29.01 24.02
C GLY A 333 -14.79 30.19 24.37
N GLN A 334 -14.96 30.43 25.67
CA GLN A 334 -15.75 31.56 26.15
C GLN A 334 -15.12 32.88 25.67
N PHE A 335 -15.89 33.72 24.99
CA PHE A 335 -15.46 35.01 24.49
C PHE A 335 -16.51 36.11 24.76
N PRO A 336 -16.14 37.19 25.49
CA PRO A 336 -17.10 38.21 25.95
C PRO A 336 -17.70 39.09 24.84
N GLY A 337 -17.16 39.03 23.62
CA GLY A 337 -17.72 39.73 22.45
C GLY A 337 -19.03 39.13 21.93
N PHE A 338 -19.33 37.87 22.26
CA PHE A 338 -20.58 37.21 21.89
C PHE A 338 -21.63 37.33 23.02
N VAL A 339 -22.91 37.39 22.64
CA VAL A 339 -24.05 37.50 23.57
C VAL A 339 -24.21 36.23 24.41
N ASP A 340 -24.06 35.07 23.77
CA ASP A 340 -24.08 33.74 24.39
C ASP A 340 -22.70 33.31 24.91
N GLY A 341 -21.69 34.18 24.77
CA GLY A 341 -20.30 33.88 25.11
C GLY A 341 -19.57 32.96 24.13
N LYS A 342 -20.18 32.51 23.02
CA LYS A 342 -19.56 31.53 22.11
C LYS A 342 -19.66 31.88 20.63
N LYS A 343 -20.88 32.12 20.10
CA LYS A 343 -21.10 32.25 18.64
C LYS A 343 -21.99 33.42 18.25
N ASN A 344 -22.96 33.78 19.08
CA ASN A 344 -23.97 34.78 18.72
C ASN A 344 -23.42 36.19 18.85
N LYS A 345 -23.21 36.86 17.70
CA LYS A 345 -22.78 38.26 17.66
C LYS A 345 -23.84 39.18 18.28
N ARG A 346 -23.39 40.32 18.81
CA ARG A 346 -24.30 41.38 19.27
C ARG A 346 -25.12 41.95 18.12
N LYS A 347 -26.29 42.51 18.42
CA LYS A 347 -27.18 43.12 17.42
C LYS A 347 -26.43 44.24 16.68
N PHE A 348 -26.52 44.21 15.35
CA PHE A 348 -26.00 45.25 14.47
C PHE A 348 -27.14 46.20 14.09
N ALA A 349 -26.89 47.51 14.14
CA ALA A 349 -27.80 48.54 13.64
C ALA A 349 -27.05 49.42 12.63
N LYS A 350 -27.61 49.56 11.42
CA LYS A 350 -27.08 50.45 10.39
C LYS A 350 -27.44 51.90 10.75
N ARG A 351 -26.48 52.81 10.60
CA ARG A 351 -26.67 54.25 10.85
C ARG A 351 -27.50 54.91 9.75
#